data_AF-A0A0S2DQ64-F1
#
_entry.id   AF-A0A0S2DQ64-F1
#
_cell.length_a   1.000
_cell.length_b   1.000
_cell.length_c   1.000
_cell.angle_alpha   90.00
_cell.angle_beta   90.00
_cell.angle_gamma   90.00
#
_symmetry.space_group_name_H-M   'P 1'
#
loop_
_entity.id
_entity.type
_entity.pdbx_description
1 polymer ?
#
loop_
_entity_poly.entity_id
_entity_poly.type
_entity_poly.pdbx_seq_one_letter_code
_entity_poly.pdbx_strand_id
1 'polypeptide(L)' 'MSALNLQPNLARADEVYQRLIELHQGLDEAASRRADARLVLILINHIGDADTVLAAIAVAGRVARPAQEEPA' A
#
# COMPACT_ATOMS: atom_id res chain seq x y z
N MET A 1 -11.92 -16.40 -0.09
CA MET A 1 -11.42 -15.61 -1.23
C MET A 1 -12.14 -14.28 -1.22
N SER A 2 -11.48 -13.26 -0.67
CA SER A 2 -11.98 -11.89 -0.73
C SER A 2 -11.39 -11.20 -1.95
N ALA A 3 -12.22 -10.61 -2.81
CA ALA A 3 -11.75 -9.86 -3.95
C ALA A 3 -10.97 -8.61 -3.49
N LEU A 4 -9.86 -8.28 -4.18
CA LEU A 4 -9.09 -7.07 -3.92
C LEU A 4 -9.96 -5.83 -4.17
N ASN A 5 -10.11 -4.98 -3.15
CA ASN A 5 -10.82 -3.71 -3.26
C ASN A 5 -9.83 -2.57 -3.56
N LEU A 6 -10.02 -1.89 -4.70
CA LEU A 6 -9.23 -0.74 -5.11
C LEU A 6 -9.95 0.60 -4.89
N GLN A 7 -11.20 0.57 -4.43
CA GLN A 7 -11.98 1.76 -4.15
C GLN A 7 -11.75 2.25 -2.71
N PRO A 8 -11.94 3.55 -2.44
CA PRO A 8 -11.96 4.07 -1.08
C PRO A 8 -12.96 3.30 -0.21
N ASN A 9 -12.48 2.67 0.86
CA ASN A 9 -13.29 1.78 1.70
C ASN A 9 -13.14 2.10 3.20
N LEU A 10 -12.70 3.31 3.54
CA LEU A 10 -12.50 3.76 4.92
C LEU A 10 -13.51 4.85 5.26
N ALA A 11 -14.34 4.60 6.28
CA ALA A 11 -15.31 5.58 6.78
C ALA A 11 -14.63 6.80 7.46
N ARG A 12 -13.42 6.63 7.99
CA ARG A 12 -12.63 7.67 8.67
C ARG A 12 -11.28 7.88 7.97
N ALA A 13 -11.32 8.06 6.65
CA ALA A 13 -10.12 8.17 5.82
C ALA A 13 -9.17 9.27 6.33
N ASP A 14 -9.70 10.45 6.67
CA ASP A 14 -8.91 11.61 7.10
C ASP A 14 -8.04 11.32 8.33
N GLU A 15 -8.62 10.66 9.35
CA GLU A 15 -7.88 10.29 10.55
C GLU A 15 -6.79 9.26 10.24
N VAL A 16 -7.08 8.27 9.41
CA VAL A 16 -6.08 7.27 9.00
C VAL A 16 -4.92 7.96 8.27
N TYR A 17 -5.21 8.88 7.35
CA TYR A 17 -4.18 9.64 6.65
C TYR A 17 -3.36 10.52 7.59
N GLN A 18 -3.99 11.18 8.56
CA GLN A 18 -3.28 11.98 9.55
C GLN A 18 -2.32 11.11 10.37
N ARG A 19 -2.75 9.92 10.81
CA ARG A 19 -1.89 8.99 11.57
C ARG A 19 -0.74 8.46 10.73
N LEU A 20 -0.93 8.26 9.42
CA LEU A 20 0.17 7.92 8.51
C LEU A 20 1.17 9.07 8.39
N ILE A 21 0.73 10.32 8.26
CA ILE A 21 1.64 11.47 8.24
C ILE A 21 2.44 11.56 9.54
N GLU A 22 1.78 11.39 10.68
CA GLU A 22 2.40 11.40 12.00
C GLU A 22 3.44 10.28 12.16
N LEU A 23 3.23 9.10 11.55
CA LEU A 23 4.19 7.99 11.57
C LEU A 23 5.55 8.38 10.99
N HIS A 24 5.58 9.30 10.01
CA HIS A 24 6.81 9.72 9.34
C HIS A 24 7.49 10.93 9.98
N GLN A 25 6.85 11.62 10.94
CA GLN A 25 7.42 12.84 11.50
C GLN A 25 8.73 12.57 12.25
N GLY A 26 9.76 13.36 11.92
CA GLY A 26 11.09 13.24 12.52
C GLY A 26 11.92 12.04 12.03
N LEU A 27 11.42 11.26 11.07
CA LEU A 27 12.17 10.16 10.45
C LEU A 27 12.98 10.66 9.25
N ASP A 28 14.19 10.12 9.10
CA ASP A 28 14.90 10.21 7.82
C ASP A 28 14.26 9.30 6.76
N GLU A 29 14.68 9.45 5.52
CA GLU A 29 14.12 8.71 4.38
C GLU A 29 14.26 7.18 4.54
N ALA A 30 15.37 6.71 5.12
CA ALA A 30 15.60 5.28 5.30
C ALA A 30 14.73 4.70 6.42
N ALA A 31 14.54 5.45 7.51
CA ALA A 31 13.65 5.10 8.61
C ALA A 31 12.18 5.13 8.17
N SER A 32 11.81 6.14 7.38
CA SER A 32 10.50 6.27 6.76
C SER A 32 10.14 5.02 5.93
N ARG A 33 11.05 4.60 5.02
CA ARG A 33 10.87 3.36 4.24
C ARG A 33 10.77 2.09 5.11
N ARG A 34 11.52 2.02 6.21
CA ARG A 34 11.42 0.88 7.15
C ARG A 34 10.06 0.85 7.87
N ALA A 35 9.54 2.02 8.23
CA ALA A 35 8.21 2.14 8.84
C ALA A 35 7.12 1.66 7.85
N ASP A 36 7.19 2.08 6.60
CA ASP A 36 6.27 1.64 5.54
C ASP A 36 6.34 0.14 5.30
N ALA A 37 7.54 -0.42 5.14
CA ALA A 37 7.73 -1.86 4.93
C ALA A 37 7.13 -2.67 6.08
N ARG A 38 7.31 -2.20 7.32
CA ARG A 38 6.72 -2.83 8.51
C ARG A 38 5.19 -2.74 8.51
N LEU A 39 4.64 -1.59 8.15
CA LEU A 39 3.18 -1.40 8.04
C LEU A 39 2.58 -2.34 6.98
N VAL A 40 3.19 -2.42 5.80
CA VAL A 40 2.76 -3.33 4.72
C VAL A 40 2.74 -4.78 5.21
N LEU A 41 3.78 -5.24 5.90
CA LEU A 41 3.84 -6.61 6.44
C LEU A 41 2.73 -6.88 7.47
N ILE A 42 2.44 -5.91 8.34
CA ILE A 42 1.34 -6.02 9.31
C ILE A 42 -0.01 -6.15 8.58
N LEU A 43 -0.24 -5.35 7.54
CA LEU A 43 -1.48 -5.39 6.76
C LEU A 43 -1.62 -6.70 5.97
N ILE A 44 -0.53 -7.22 5.39
CA ILE A 44 -0.51 -8.54 4.72
C ILE A 44 -0.96 -9.62 5.71
N ASN A 45 -0.38 -9.62 6.91
CA ASN A 45 -0.75 -10.59 7.95
C ASN A 45 -2.20 -10.43 8.41
N HIS A 46 -2.70 -9.19 8.48
CA HIS A 46 -4.09 -8.93 8.85
C HIS A 46 -5.08 -9.38 7.78
N ILE A 47 -4.75 -9.23 6.49
CA ILE A 47 -5.58 -9.69 5.38
C ILE A 47 -5.67 -11.22 5.37
N GLY A 48 -4.55 -11.92 5.56
CA GLY A 48 -4.49 -13.38 5.71
C GLY A 48 -4.86 -14.21 4.46
N ASP A 49 -5.27 -13.56 3.36
CA ASP A 49 -5.61 -14.18 2.08
C ASP A 49 -4.46 -13.95 1.06
N ALA A 50 -3.73 -15.03 0.75
CA ALA A 50 -2.56 -14.98 -0.13
C ALA A 50 -2.93 -14.54 -1.56
N ASP A 51 -4.08 -14.95 -2.08
CA ASP A 51 -4.49 -14.60 -3.45
C ASP A 51 -4.82 -13.10 -3.54
N THR A 52 -5.48 -12.55 -2.53
CA THR A 52 -5.73 -11.11 -2.43
C THR A 52 -4.41 -10.31 -2.38
N VAL A 53 -3.43 -10.78 -1.60
CA VAL A 53 -2.12 -10.13 -1.47
C VAL A 53 -1.32 -10.20 -2.77
N LEU A 54 -1.30 -11.36 -3.44
CA LEU A 54 -0.63 -11.52 -4.74
C LEU A 54 -1.24 -10.63 -5.82
N ALA A 55 -2.58 -10.52 -5.85
CA ALA A 55 -3.27 -9.59 -6.74
C ALA A 55 -2.87 -8.13 -6.48
N ALA A 56 -2.77 -7.72 -5.20
CA ALA A 56 -2.35 -6.37 -4.84
C ALA A 56 -0.91 -6.07 -5.29
N ILE A 57 0.02 -7.02 -5.10
CA ILE A 57 1.41 -6.90 -5.55
C ILE A 57 1.48 -6.76 -7.08
N ALA A 58 0.69 -7.56 -7.81
CA ALA A 58 0.64 -7.48 -9.27
C ALA A 58 0.15 -6.11 -9.77
N VAL A 59 -0.87 -5.54 -9.13
CA VAL A 59 -1.38 -4.19 -9.46
C VAL A 59 -0.33 -3.12 -9.16
N ALA A 60 0.26 -3.13 -7.97
CA ALA A 60 1.29 -2.16 -7.57
C ALA A 60 2.51 -2.18 -8.52
N GLY A 61 2.95 -3.37 -8.94
CA GLY A 61 4.07 -3.52 -9.88
C GLY A 61 3.80 -3.03 -11.31
N ARG A 62 2.52 -2.87 -11.69
CA ARG A 62 2.12 -2.21 -12.95
C ARG A 62 2.17 -0.69 -12.82
N VAL A 63 1.72 -0.14 -11.69
CA VAL A 63 1.74 1.32 -11.43
C VAL A 63 3.17 1.84 -11.27
N ALA A 64 4.05 1.04 -10.64
CA ALA A 64 5.45 1.41 -10.45
C ALA A 64 6.28 1.36 -11.74
N ARG A 65 5.82 0.63 -12.76
CA ARG A 65 6.39 0.73 -14.10
C ARG A 65 5.70 1.89 -14.81
N PRO A 66 6.42 2.94 -15.25
CA PRO A 66 5.80 3.93 -16.12
C PRO A 66 5.21 3.17 -17.31
N ALA A 67 3.98 3.53 -17.68
CA ALA A 67 3.29 2.94 -18.82
C ALA A 67 4.28 2.87 -19.97
N GLN A 68 4.63 1.65 -20.42
CA GLN A 68 5.51 1.48 -21.56
C GLN A 68 4.85 2.25 -22.70
N GLU A 69 5.54 3.28 -23.20
CA GLU A 69 5.08 4.12 -24.31
C GLU A 69 4.53 3.21 -25.42
N GLU A 70 3.24 3.34 -25.73
CA GLU A 70 2.61 2.67 -26.87
C GLU A 70 3.38 3.08 -28.13
N PRO A 71 3.99 2.15 -28.88
CA PRO A 71 4.53 2.49 -30.19
C PRO A 71 3.34 2.77 -31.11
N ALA A 72 3.35 3.97 -31.71
CA ALA A 72 2.40 4.42 -32.72
C ALA A 72 2.42 3.54 -33.98
#